data_AF-A0A963R1L4-F1
#
_entry.id   AF-A0A963R1L4-F1
#
_cell.length_a   1.000
_cell.length_b   1.000
_cell.length_c   1.000
_cell.angle_alpha   90.00
_cell.angle_beta   90.00
_cell.angle_gamma   90.00
#
_symmetry.space_group_name_H-M   'P 1'
#
loop_
_entity.id
_entity.type
_entity.pdbx_description
1 polymer ?
#
loop_
_entity_poly.entity_id
_entity_poly.type
_entity_poly.pdbx_seq_one_letter_code
_entity_poly.pdbx_strand_id
1 'polypeptide(L)'
;MAAGEAGQERFRECVVLATLIATPSALAGLESGVEGLACADPDHRRLRDLILAHAEAGPEALRAEIVAAIGPAPLENLFALRHVAINPGVRHPGDREIARMTLTEELAKLQAQRGLEAEIAEATEDLPHVADEALTWRLQQAAEASDRALRSQNQDRTEYDLAENGARISRDEREAFDALLNRIGHSKRQH
;
A
#
# COMPACT_ATOMS: atom_id res chain seq x y z
N MET A 1 -6.79 0.35 -2.17
CA MET A 1 -5.36 0.73 -2.09
C MET A 1 -5.19 2.20 -1.71
N ALA A 2 -5.89 3.13 -2.38
CA ALA A 2 -5.85 4.58 -2.13
C ALA A 2 -5.82 5.08 -0.67
N ALA A 3 -6.62 4.49 0.25
CA ALA A 3 -6.62 4.93 1.66
C ALA A 3 -5.30 4.66 2.41
N GLY A 4 -4.57 3.62 2.01
CA GLY A 4 -3.25 3.30 2.58
C GLY A 4 -2.14 4.20 2.01
N GLU A 5 -2.24 4.55 0.73
CA GLU A 5 -1.31 5.43 0.02
C GLU A 5 -1.38 6.86 0.56
N ALA A 6 -2.58 7.44 0.67
CA ALA A 6 -2.77 8.78 1.25
C ALA A 6 -2.25 8.87 2.71
N GLY A 7 -2.37 7.78 3.48
CA GLY A 7 -1.82 7.69 4.82
C GLY A 7 -0.29 7.69 4.84
N GLN A 8 0.34 7.01 3.87
CA GLN A 8 1.80 7.01 3.73
C GLN A 8 2.31 8.39 3.29
N GLU A 9 1.67 9.05 2.32
CA GLU A 9 2.09 10.39 1.91
C GLU A 9 2.07 11.36 3.08
N ARG A 10 0.97 11.39 3.83
CA ARG A 10 0.85 12.23 5.01
C ARG A 10 1.91 11.91 6.06
N PHE A 11 2.24 10.64 6.25
CA PHE A 11 3.33 10.24 7.15
C PHE A 11 4.67 10.85 6.72
N ARG A 12 5.03 10.73 5.43
CA ARG A 12 6.32 11.23 4.92
C ARG A 12 6.37 12.75 4.96
N GLU A 13 5.26 13.40 4.62
CA GLU A 13 5.09 14.84 4.71
C GLU A 13 5.35 15.36 6.12
N CYS A 14 4.75 14.74 7.15
CA CYS A 14 5.00 15.11 8.55
C CYS A 14 6.49 15.04 8.89
N VAL A 15 7.16 13.96 8.45
CA VAL A 15 8.60 13.77 8.70
C VAL A 15 9.43 14.85 8.02
N VAL A 16 9.12 15.19 6.77
CA VAL A 16 9.83 16.23 6.01
C VAL A 16 9.69 17.59 6.71
N LEU A 17 8.46 18.00 7.04
CA LEU A 17 8.20 19.28 7.69
C LEU A 17 8.87 19.37 9.06
N ALA A 18 8.74 18.34 9.90
CA ALA A 18 9.32 18.33 11.23
C ALA A 18 10.86 18.34 11.20
N THR A 19 11.46 17.61 10.26
CA THR A 19 12.92 17.59 10.07
C THR A 19 13.44 18.97 9.67
N LEU A 20 12.75 19.66 8.76
CA LEU A 20 13.13 21.01 8.35
C LEU A 20 12.92 22.05 9.45
N ILE A 21 11.89 21.91 10.29
CA ILE A 21 11.70 22.79 11.45
C ILE A 21 12.79 22.55 12.52
N ALA A 22 13.26 21.31 12.68
CA ALA A 22 14.35 20.97 13.59
C ALA A 22 15.73 21.40 13.06
N THR A 23 15.95 21.29 11.74
CA THR A 23 17.23 21.55 11.08
C THR A 23 17.01 22.30 9.75
N PRO A 24 16.70 23.62 9.78
CA PRO A 24 16.33 24.37 8.57
C PRO A 24 17.45 24.48 7.53
N SER A 25 18.71 24.45 7.97
CA SER A 25 19.89 24.48 7.10
C SER A 25 20.01 23.26 6.17
N ALA A 26 19.23 22.21 6.41
CA ALA A 26 19.14 21.05 5.53
C ALA A 26 18.25 21.29 4.30
N LEU A 27 17.51 22.41 4.23
CA LEU A 27 16.68 22.77 3.08
C LEU A 27 17.50 23.02 1.82
N ALA A 28 18.72 23.56 1.96
CA ALA A 28 19.55 24.01 0.85
C ALA A 28 19.75 22.92 -0.22
N GLY A 29 19.25 23.17 -1.43
CA GLY A 29 19.30 22.26 -2.58
C GLY A 29 18.14 21.25 -2.67
N LEU A 30 17.15 21.33 -1.76
CA LEU A 30 15.94 20.50 -1.74
C LEU A 30 14.65 21.32 -1.87
N GLU A 31 14.74 22.63 -2.14
CA GLU A 31 13.63 23.59 -2.15
C GLU A 31 12.51 23.15 -3.08
N SER A 32 12.84 22.78 -4.33
CA SER A 32 11.84 22.34 -5.33
C SER A 32 11.11 21.07 -4.89
N GLY A 33 11.79 20.16 -4.19
CA GLY A 33 11.17 18.96 -3.64
C GLY A 33 10.17 19.30 -2.54
N VAL A 34 10.52 20.26 -1.69
CA VAL A 34 9.66 20.74 -0.59
C VAL A 34 8.48 21.56 -1.11
N GLU A 35 8.71 22.45 -2.08
CA GLU A 35 7.67 23.24 -2.75
C GLU A 35 6.62 22.35 -3.41
N GLY A 36 7.07 21.26 -4.04
CA GLY A 36 6.20 20.28 -4.66
C GLY A 36 5.33 19.47 -3.70
N LEU A 37 5.49 19.55 -2.38
CA LEU A 37 4.65 18.79 -1.44
C LEU A 37 3.18 19.19 -1.58
N ALA A 38 2.29 18.25 -1.91
CA ALA A 38 0.87 18.51 -2.17
C ALA A 38 0.03 18.83 -0.90
N CYS A 39 0.68 18.96 0.27
CA CYS A 39 0.11 18.97 1.62
C CYS A 39 -1.41 19.13 1.67
N ALA A 40 -2.14 18.04 1.91
CA ALA A 40 -3.60 18.07 1.94
C ALA A 40 -4.14 18.84 3.16
N ASP A 41 -3.40 18.78 4.28
CA ASP A 41 -3.69 19.51 5.50
C ASP A 41 -3.33 21.01 5.34
N PRO A 42 -4.27 21.95 5.57
CA PRO A 42 -4.00 23.38 5.48
C PRO A 42 -2.87 23.86 6.40
N ASP A 43 -2.75 23.29 7.60
CA ASP A 43 -1.71 23.68 8.56
C ASP A 43 -0.34 23.25 8.02
N HIS A 44 -0.25 22.05 7.44
CA HIS A 44 0.98 21.56 6.82
C HIS A 44 1.39 22.37 5.59
N ARG A 45 0.44 22.81 4.75
CA ARG A 45 0.74 23.76 3.66
C ARG A 45 1.36 25.03 4.21
N ARG A 46 0.78 25.59 5.26
CA ARG A 46 1.28 26.84 5.83
C ARG A 46 2.63 26.67 6.50
N LEU A 47 2.87 25.54 7.17
CA LEU A 47 4.19 25.18 7.68
C LEU A 47 5.23 25.08 6.54
N ARG A 48 4.91 24.38 5.45
CA ARG A 48 5.78 24.28 4.27
C ARG A 48 6.15 25.66 3.73
N ASP A 49 5.16 26.54 3.54
CA ASP A 49 5.37 27.87 2.98
C ASP A 49 6.25 28.73 3.91
N LEU A 50 6.03 28.65 5.23
CA LEU A 50 6.85 29.35 6.22
C LEU A 50 8.29 28.80 6.30
N ILE A 51 8.46 27.49 6.17
CA ILE A 51 9.80 26.87 6.07
C ILE A 51 10.53 27.42 4.85
N LEU A 52 9.90 27.40 3.66
CA LEU A 52 10.51 27.89 2.43
C LEU A 52 10.88 29.38 2.52
N ALA A 53 10.06 30.19 3.21
CA ALA A 53 10.30 31.62 3.36
C ALA A 53 11.37 31.97 4.41
N HIS A 54 11.49 31.18 5.49
CA HIS A 54 12.24 31.59 6.68
C HIS A 54 13.33 30.60 7.14
N ALA A 55 13.57 29.49 6.43
CA ALA A 55 14.56 28.49 6.85
C ALA A 55 15.99 29.06 7.00
N GLU A 56 16.38 30.04 6.17
CA GLU A 56 17.72 30.65 6.25
C GLU A 56 17.97 31.40 7.56
N ALA A 57 16.91 31.83 8.25
CA ALA A 57 17.02 32.55 9.52
C ALA A 57 17.41 31.64 10.71
N GLY A 58 17.40 30.32 10.51
CA GLY A 58 17.73 29.34 11.54
C GLY A 58 16.51 28.85 12.35
N PRO A 59 16.69 27.81 13.18
CA PRO A 59 15.58 27.07 13.79
C PRO A 59 14.76 27.89 14.79
N GLU A 60 15.39 28.72 15.61
CA GLU A 60 14.69 29.54 16.60
C GLU A 60 13.85 30.62 15.92
N ALA A 61 14.42 31.33 14.94
CA ALA A 61 13.73 32.37 14.19
C ALA A 61 12.57 31.79 13.38
N LEU A 62 12.79 30.67 12.68
CA LEU A 62 11.73 29.98 11.94
C LEU A 62 10.58 29.58 12.88
N ARG A 63 10.88 29.00 14.05
CA ARG A 63 9.83 28.64 15.02
C ARG A 63 9.06 29.85 15.52
N ALA A 64 9.74 30.97 15.76
CA ALA A 64 9.09 32.21 16.17
C ALA A 64 8.16 32.75 15.08
N GLU A 65 8.60 32.76 13.82
CA GLU A 65 7.78 33.16 12.67
C GLU A 65 6.55 32.25 12.50
N ILE A 66 6.72 30.94 12.67
CA ILE A 66 5.58 30.00 12.62
C ILE A 66 4.56 30.32 13.71
N VAL A 67 5.01 30.48 14.96
CA VAL A 67 4.11 30.80 16.07
C VAL A 67 3.42 32.14 15.87
N ALA A 68 4.12 33.15 15.36
CA ALA A 68 3.55 34.45 15.06
C ALA A 68 2.49 34.38 13.94
N ALA A 69 2.72 33.57 12.91
CA ALA A 69 1.88 33.51 11.71
C ALA A 69 0.64 32.62 11.85
N ILE A 70 0.73 31.50 12.58
CA ILE A 70 -0.34 30.48 12.68
C ILE A 70 -0.56 29.95 14.10
N GLY A 71 0.13 30.49 15.10
CA GLY A 71 0.05 30.01 16.48
C GLY A 71 0.89 28.75 16.74
N PRO A 72 0.96 28.30 18.00
CA PRO A 72 1.81 27.18 18.40
C PRO A 72 1.22 25.80 18.08
N ALA A 73 -0.12 25.70 18.02
CA ALA A 73 -0.82 24.42 17.93
C ALA A 73 -0.38 23.54 16.74
N PRO A 74 -0.16 24.06 15.51
CA PRO A 74 0.34 23.25 14.39
C PRO A 74 1.70 22.59 14.67
N LEU A 75 2.63 23.31 15.33
CA LEU A 75 3.92 22.74 15.73
C LEU A 75 3.73 21.66 16.80
N GLU A 76 2.97 21.96 17.85
CA GLU A 76 2.72 21.02 18.94
C GLU A 76 2.07 19.73 18.43
N ASN A 77 1.07 19.84 17.57
CA ASN A 77 0.39 18.70 16.95
C ASN A 77 1.34 17.87 16.10
N LEU A 78 2.16 18.51 15.26
CA LEU A 78 3.12 17.84 14.40
C LEU A 78 4.17 17.07 15.22
N PHE A 79 4.76 17.71 16.23
CA PHE A 79 5.80 17.08 17.06
C PHE A 79 5.24 16.07 18.08
N ALA A 80 3.94 16.09 18.38
CA ALA A 80 3.28 15.06 19.19
C ALA A 80 3.09 13.71 18.47
N LEU A 81 3.21 13.68 17.14
CA LEU A 81 3.06 12.45 16.37
C LEU A 81 4.20 11.46 16.70
N ARG A 82 3.85 10.25 17.14
CA ARG A 82 4.84 9.22 17.52
C ARG A 82 5.88 8.95 16.45
N HIS A 83 5.47 8.88 15.19
CA HIS A 83 6.38 8.59 14.08
C HIS A 83 7.33 9.75 13.74
N VAL A 84 6.91 10.98 14.00
CA VAL A 84 7.75 12.17 13.90
C VAL A 84 8.76 12.18 15.04
N ALA A 85 8.30 11.97 16.28
CA ALA A 85 9.14 12.03 17.48
C ALA A 85 10.29 11.00 17.48
N ILE A 86 10.12 9.84 16.83
CA ILE A 86 11.17 8.81 16.74
C ILE A 86 12.11 8.99 15.54
N ASN A 87 11.78 9.88 14.59
CA ASN A 87 12.53 10.01 13.36
C ASN A 87 13.95 10.57 13.61
N PRO A 88 15.01 10.01 13.00
CA PRO A 88 16.39 10.48 13.21
C PRO A 88 16.59 11.97 12.90
N GLY A 89 16.01 12.48 11.81
CA GLY A 89 16.11 13.89 11.43
C GLY A 89 15.48 14.86 12.44
N VAL A 90 14.58 14.37 13.29
CA VAL A 90 13.94 15.12 14.37
C VAL A 90 14.68 14.92 15.71
N ARG A 91 15.17 13.72 15.99
CA ARG A 91 15.88 13.39 17.25
C ARG A 91 17.28 13.98 17.34
N HIS A 92 17.87 14.36 16.22
CA HIS A 92 19.21 14.95 16.13
C HIS A 92 19.13 16.37 15.53
N PRO A 93 18.46 17.33 16.19
CA PRO A 93 18.30 18.68 15.68
C PRO A 93 19.67 19.34 15.47
N GLY A 94 19.85 20.00 14.34
CA GLY A 94 21.12 20.61 13.94
C GLY A 94 22.10 19.66 13.24
N ASP A 95 21.88 18.34 13.28
CA ASP A 95 22.67 17.39 12.47
C ASP A 95 22.19 17.44 11.01
N ARG A 96 22.87 18.30 10.23
CA ARG A 96 22.51 18.55 8.84
C ARG A 96 22.64 17.30 7.97
N GLU A 97 23.57 16.39 8.26
CA GLU A 97 23.75 15.22 7.41
C GLU A 97 22.63 14.21 7.62
N ILE A 98 22.27 13.92 8.88
CA ILE A 98 21.13 13.05 9.20
C ILE A 98 19.82 13.64 8.65
N ALA A 99 19.62 14.94 8.82
CA ALA A 99 18.46 15.64 8.29
C ALA A 99 18.40 15.52 6.76
N ARG A 100 19.51 15.77 6.05
CA ARG A 100 19.58 15.71 4.59
C ARG A 100 19.33 14.30 4.05
N MET A 101 19.90 13.27 4.69
CA MET A 101 19.63 11.87 4.33
C MET A 101 18.14 11.55 4.48
N THR A 102 17.54 11.92 5.60
CA THR A 102 16.11 11.73 5.88
C THR A 102 15.25 12.44 4.83
N LEU A 103 15.53 13.71 4.55
CA LEU A 103 14.77 14.51 3.59
C LEU A 103 14.86 13.95 2.18
N THR A 104 16.07 13.61 1.73
CA THR A 104 16.29 13.04 0.39
C THR A 104 15.51 11.74 0.22
N GLU A 105 15.56 10.86 1.22
CA GLU A 105 14.86 9.58 1.18
C GLU A 105 13.34 9.76 1.15
N GLU A 106 12.78 10.61 2.00
CA GLU A 106 11.32 10.79 2.08
C GLU A 106 10.77 11.55 0.88
N LEU A 107 11.49 12.56 0.37
CA LEU A 107 11.12 13.28 -0.86
C LEU A 107 11.17 12.36 -2.09
N ALA A 108 12.19 11.50 -2.20
CA ALA A 108 12.29 10.55 -3.31
C ALA A 108 11.11 9.56 -3.33
N LYS A 109 10.67 9.09 -2.15
CA LYS A 109 9.51 8.18 -2.06
C LYS A 109 8.21 8.89 -2.42
N LEU A 110 8.02 10.14 -1.99
CA LEU A 110 6.86 10.96 -2.38
C LEU A 110 6.84 11.22 -3.89
N GLN A 111 8.00 11.51 -4.49
CA GLN A 111 8.11 11.72 -5.94
C GLN A 111 7.82 10.43 -6.72
N ALA A 112 8.35 9.29 -6.30
CA ALA A 112 8.10 8.00 -6.95
C ALA A 112 6.61 7.63 -6.94
N GLN A 113 5.93 7.89 -5.83
CA GLN A 113 4.48 7.64 -5.72
C GLN A 113 3.69 8.54 -6.69
N ARG A 114 4.01 9.84 -6.76
CA ARG A 114 3.34 10.76 -7.69
C ARG A 114 3.61 10.45 -9.16
N GLY A 115 4.83 10.04 -9.49
CA GLY A 115 5.17 9.60 -10.84
C GLY A 115 4.30 8.42 -11.27
N LEU A 116 4.12 7.43 -10.38
CA LEU A 116 3.23 6.30 -10.65
C LEU A 116 1.77 6.75 -10.83
N GLU A 117 1.27 7.67 -10.00
CA GLU A 117 -0.09 8.20 -10.11
C GLU A 117 -0.31 8.98 -11.42
N ALA A 118 0.68 9.75 -11.87
CA ALA A 118 0.63 10.49 -13.13
C ALA A 118 0.61 9.55 -14.34
N GLU A 119 1.45 8.52 -14.36
CA GLU A 119 1.47 7.50 -15.41
C GLU A 119 0.15 6.72 -15.48
N ILE A 120 -0.45 6.40 -14.33
CA ILE A 120 -1.78 5.78 -14.27
C ILE A 120 -2.83 6.74 -14.85
N ALA A 121 -2.81 8.02 -14.46
CA ALA A 121 -3.77 9.01 -14.95
C ALA A 121 -3.70 9.15 -16.49
N GLU A 122 -2.48 9.29 -17.05
CA GLU A 122 -2.24 9.35 -18.50
C GLU A 122 -2.74 8.09 -19.21
N ALA A 123 -2.38 6.90 -18.71
CA ALA A 123 -2.86 5.63 -19.26
C ALA A 123 -4.39 5.45 -19.19
N THR A 124 -5.06 6.14 -18.26
CA THR A 124 -6.53 6.10 -18.12
C THR A 124 -7.22 7.14 -19.02
N GLU A 125 -6.58 8.28 -19.27
CA GLU A 125 -7.07 9.34 -20.18
C GLU A 125 -7.00 8.94 -21.66
N ASP A 126 -6.16 7.97 -22.03
CA ASP A 126 -6.08 7.37 -23.38
C ASP A 126 -7.14 6.27 -23.66
N LEU A 127 -7.92 5.87 -22.66
CA LEU A 127 -8.99 4.87 -22.82
C LEU A 127 -10.33 5.31 -23.46
N PRO A 128 -10.68 6.60 -23.68
CA PRO A 128 -12.01 6.97 -24.12
C PRO A 128 -12.33 6.62 -25.59
N HIS A 129 -11.35 6.15 -26.38
CA HIS A 129 -11.59 5.68 -27.76
C HIS A 129 -11.54 4.15 -27.96
N VAL A 130 -11.13 3.36 -26.97
CA VAL A 130 -11.02 1.88 -27.05
C VAL A 130 -12.09 1.17 -26.21
N ALA A 131 -12.94 1.92 -25.51
CA ALA A 131 -13.89 1.37 -24.55
C ALA A 131 -14.92 0.43 -25.19
N ASP A 132 -15.47 0.71 -26.38
CA ASP A 132 -16.53 -0.11 -26.96
C ASP A 132 -16.06 -1.49 -27.45
N GLU A 133 -14.84 -1.59 -28.02
CA GLU A 133 -14.30 -2.86 -28.51
C GLU A 133 -13.59 -3.67 -27.42
N ALA A 134 -12.89 -3.01 -26.48
CA ALA A 134 -12.24 -3.70 -25.36
C ALA A 134 -13.22 -4.18 -24.28
N LEU A 135 -14.34 -3.48 -24.06
CA LEU A 135 -15.43 -3.98 -23.21
C LEU A 135 -16.01 -5.26 -23.79
N THR A 136 -16.25 -5.30 -25.11
CA THR A 136 -16.74 -6.48 -25.81
C THR A 136 -15.78 -7.65 -25.65
N TRP A 137 -14.47 -7.42 -25.86
CA TRP A 137 -13.44 -8.45 -25.67
C TRP A 137 -13.32 -8.96 -24.23
N ARG A 138 -13.39 -8.07 -23.22
CA ARG A 138 -13.32 -8.49 -21.80
C ARG A 138 -14.59 -9.21 -21.36
N LEU A 139 -15.77 -8.78 -21.82
CA LEU A 139 -17.04 -9.49 -21.59
C LEU A 139 -17.01 -10.87 -22.24
N GLN A 140 -16.52 -10.98 -23.48
CA GLN A 140 -16.43 -12.24 -24.19
C GLN A 140 -15.41 -13.18 -23.52
N GLN A 141 -14.25 -12.67 -23.07
CA GLN A 141 -13.28 -13.46 -22.30
C GLN A 141 -13.80 -13.88 -20.93
N ALA A 142 -14.53 -13.02 -20.21
CA ALA A 142 -15.15 -13.37 -18.93
C ALA A 142 -16.27 -14.41 -19.11
N ALA A 143 -17.11 -14.25 -20.13
CA ALA A 143 -18.15 -15.21 -20.48
C ALA A 143 -17.54 -16.56 -20.84
N GLU A 144 -16.50 -16.61 -21.69
CA GLU A 144 -15.80 -17.84 -22.04
C GLU A 144 -15.08 -18.49 -20.85
N ALA A 145 -14.49 -17.70 -19.94
CA ALA A 145 -13.85 -18.20 -18.74
C ALA A 145 -14.87 -18.79 -17.75
N SER A 146 -16.02 -18.12 -17.55
CA SER A 146 -17.13 -18.63 -16.77
C SER A 146 -17.72 -19.91 -17.38
N ASP A 147 -17.89 -19.96 -18.70
CA ASP A 147 -18.39 -21.14 -19.41
C ASP A 147 -17.44 -22.34 -19.31
N ARG A 148 -16.12 -22.09 -19.37
CA ARG A 148 -15.09 -23.11 -19.16
C ARG A 148 -15.08 -23.60 -17.71
N ALA A 149 -15.21 -22.71 -16.74
CA ALA A 149 -15.26 -23.07 -15.32
C ALA A 149 -16.52 -23.88 -14.97
N LEU A 150 -17.68 -23.52 -15.53
CA LEU A 150 -18.95 -24.24 -15.34
C LEU A 150 -18.90 -25.64 -15.99
N ARG A 151 -18.30 -25.76 -17.19
CA ARG A 151 -18.11 -27.05 -17.86
C ARG A 151 -17.07 -27.93 -17.17
N SER A 152 -16.02 -27.35 -16.59
CA SER A 152 -15.01 -28.08 -15.82
C SER A 152 -15.57 -28.65 -14.51
N GLN A 153 -16.50 -27.94 -13.84
CA GLN A 153 -17.14 -28.47 -12.62
C GLN A 153 -18.15 -29.59 -12.89
N ASN A 154 -18.77 -29.64 -14.08
CA ASN A 154 -19.71 -30.72 -14.42
C ASN A 154 -19.03 -32.02 -14.89
N GLN A 155 -17.73 -32.01 -15.23
CA GLN A 155 -16.97 -33.23 -15.57
C GLN A 155 -16.32 -33.90 -14.36
N ASP A 156 -16.32 -33.25 -13.19
CA ASP A 156 -15.68 -33.77 -11.96
C ASP A 156 -16.69 -34.01 -10.83
N ARG A 157 -17.95 -34.32 -11.18
CA ARG A 157 -18.95 -34.78 -10.21
C ARG A 157 -18.98 -36.30 -10.17
N THR A 158 -17.94 -36.87 -9.56
CA THR A 158 -17.97 -38.24 -9.04
C THR A 158 -19.20 -38.41 -8.15
N GLU A 159 -20.02 -39.38 -8.48
CA GLU A 159 -21.25 -39.74 -7.78
C GLU A 159 -20.88 -40.42 -6.45
N TYR A 160 -21.24 -39.81 -5.31
CA TYR A 160 -20.99 -40.36 -3.97
C TYR A 160 -22.27 -40.97 -3.41
N ASP A 161 -22.21 -42.24 -3.01
CA ASP A 161 -23.25 -42.87 -2.18
C ASP A 161 -22.88 -42.82 -0.69
N LEU A 162 -23.89 -42.59 0.16
CA LEU A 162 -23.78 -42.53 1.62
C LEU A 162 -23.91 -43.92 2.25
N ALA A 163 -22.91 -44.34 3.03
CA ALA A 163 -22.98 -45.56 3.84
C ALA A 163 -23.66 -45.30 5.20
N GLU A 164 -24.21 -46.36 5.81
CA GLU A 164 -25.06 -46.34 7.01
C GLU A 164 -24.39 -45.78 8.29
N ASN A 165 -23.07 -45.55 8.27
CA ASN A 165 -22.30 -44.97 9.37
C ASN A 165 -21.83 -43.51 9.10
N GLY A 166 -22.26 -42.89 8.00
CA GLY A 166 -22.04 -41.47 7.72
C GLY A 166 -20.67 -41.08 7.14
N ALA A 167 -19.81 -42.04 6.80
CA ALA A 167 -18.56 -41.77 6.09
C ALA A 167 -18.78 -41.70 4.56
N ARG A 168 -18.19 -40.69 3.89
CA ARG A 168 -18.17 -40.59 2.42
C ARG A 168 -17.12 -41.57 1.90
N ILE A 169 -17.53 -42.58 1.14
CA ILE A 169 -16.62 -43.53 0.49
C ILE A 169 -16.71 -43.30 -1.02
N SER A 170 -15.56 -43.13 -1.67
CA SER A 170 -15.50 -43.07 -3.14
C SER A 170 -15.78 -44.46 -3.73
N ARG A 171 -16.44 -44.54 -4.90
CA ARG A 171 -16.72 -45.82 -5.58
C ARG A 171 -15.44 -46.62 -5.85
N ASP A 172 -14.33 -45.93 -6.13
CA ASP A 172 -13.01 -46.52 -6.32
C ASP A 172 -12.45 -47.16 -5.03
N GLU A 173 -12.71 -46.55 -3.87
CA GLU A 173 -12.32 -47.11 -2.57
C GLU A 173 -13.14 -48.36 -2.23
N ARG A 174 -14.42 -48.42 -2.64
CA ARG A 174 -15.28 -49.59 -2.42
C ARG A 174 -14.83 -50.78 -3.26
N GLU A 175 -14.52 -50.58 -4.54
CA GLU A 175 -13.99 -51.65 -5.41
C GLU A 175 -12.63 -52.16 -4.94
N ALA A 176 -11.74 -51.26 -4.51
CA ALA A 176 -10.45 -51.64 -3.95
C ALA A 176 -10.59 -52.46 -2.65
N PHE A 177 -11.57 -52.11 -1.81
CA PHE A 177 -11.87 -52.83 -0.57
C PHE A 177 -12.51 -54.20 -0.80
N ASP A 178 -13.46 -54.31 -1.73
CA ASP A 178 -14.10 -55.58 -2.11
C ASP A 178 -13.10 -56.56 -2.75
N ALA A 179 -12.15 -56.06 -3.54
CA ALA A 179 -11.06 -56.86 -4.07
C ALA A 179 -10.14 -57.41 -2.97
N LEU A 180 -9.92 -56.62 -1.91
CA LEU A 180 -9.12 -57.00 -0.74
C LEU A 180 -9.83 -58.06 0.13
N LEU A 181 -11.13 -57.90 0.36
CA LEU A 181 -11.95 -58.85 1.12
C LEU A 181 -12.06 -60.22 0.43
N ASN A 182 -12.25 -60.24 -0.90
CA ASN A 182 -12.27 -61.49 -1.67
C ASN A 182 -10.93 -62.25 -1.57
N ARG A 183 -9.80 -61.54 -1.52
CA ARG A 183 -8.47 -62.17 -1.39
C ARG A 183 -8.24 -62.78 0.00
N ILE A 184 -8.82 -62.21 1.05
CA ILE A 184 -8.72 -62.71 2.43
C ILE A 184 -9.65 -63.91 2.67
N GLY A 185 -10.82 -63.96 2.01
CA GLY A 185 -11.77 -65.07 2.11
C GLY A 185 -11.28 -66.40 1.53
N HIS A 186 -10.36 -66.37 0.56
CA HIS A 186 -9.84 -67.57 -0.09
C HIS A 186 -8.67 -68.27 0.65
N SER A 187 -8.11 -67.67 1.71
CA SER A 187 -6.97 -68.26 2.44
C SER A 187 -7.34 -69.01 3.74
N LYS A 188 -8.63 -69.24 4.03
CA LYS A 188 -9.09 -69.94 5.25
C LYS A 188 -10.09 -71.08 5.02
N ARG A 189 -10.02 -71.73 3.85
CA ARG A 189 -10.58 -73.07 3.62
C ARG A 189 -9.66 -73.86 2.69
N GLN A 190 -8.66 -74.51 3.27
CA GLN A 190 -8.16 -75.84 2.90
C GLN A 190 -6.97 -76.21 3.79
N HIS A 191 -7.20 -77.25 4.62
CA HIS A 191 -6.23 -78.10 5.34
C HIS A 191 -5.11 -77.47 6.17
#